data_AF-A0A1H1DUD0-F1
#
_entry.id   AF-A0A1H1DUD0-F1
#
_cell.length_a   1.000
_cell.length_b   1.000
_cell.length_c   1.000
_cell.angle_alpha   90.00
_cell.angle_beta   90.00
_cell.angle_gamma   90.00
#
_symmetry.space_group_name_H-M   'P 1'
#
loop_
_entity.id
_entity.type
_entity.pdbx_description
1 polymer ?
#
loop_
_entity_poly.entity_id
_entity_poly.type
_entity_poly.pdbx_seq_one_letter_code
_entity_poly.pdbx_strand_id
1 'polypeptide(L)'
;MSTWFANDIVGGGRLPLFTFCVGLIVGFMGIRISVRLIRAKVRWWFGNVTPGGLHLHHMVFGVVLCLGSAIGLIANFDKATQTTAAVLAGVFGLGAALILDEFALILYLRDVYWQEEGRASVDAVFVAIAMSGLLLLGLRPLDLVDFAGFRDSPERAAQIGFGVISLGTAAIVLLKGKIWTGLIGLFFFPLLLIGAIRLSRPGAPWARWRYEQDSRRMLRALRRERRLRRPLIRAKIAVQDLMAGRPDLLPNLREDAEKELDRTVVPAPAPPRRPRSMARRLTISRNRRRSGTINRLPGLRATRAYPAAERPVGQEYEPVEPPRQ
;
A
#
# COMPACT_ATOMS: atom_id res chain seq x y z
N MET A 1 4.96 -34.30 -11.86
CA MET A 1 4.37 -33.27 -10.97
C MET A 1 4.10 -33.79 -9.55
N SER A 2 3.71 -35.06 -9.36
CA SER A 2 3.40 -35.64 -8.04
C SER A 2 4.61 -35.73 -7.08
N THR A 3 5.81 -36.03 -7.57
CA THR A 3 7.02 -36.20 -6.75
C THR A 3 7.52 -34.88 -6.15
N TRP A 4 7.50 -33.79 -6.92
CA TRP A 4 7.85 -32.45 -6.43
C TRP A 4 6.89 -31.96 -5.35
N PHE A 5 5.57 -32.11 -5.58
CA PHE A 5 4.56 -31.70 -4.61
C PHE A 5 4.66 -32.51 -3.31
N ALA A 6 4.84 -33.83 -3.42
CA ALA A 6 5.00 -34.71 -2.27
C ALA A 6 6.27 -34.42 -1.47
N ASN A 7 7.40 -34.14 -2.13
CA ASN A 7 8.68 -33.96 -1.46
C ASN A 7 8.89 -32.53 -0.95
N ASP A 8 8.67 -31.51 -1.79
CA ASP A 8 9.04 -30.12 -1.46
C ASP A 8 7.93 -29.36 -0.73
N ILE A 9 6.65 -29.70 -0.99
CA ILE A 9 5.51 -29.04 -0.34
C ILE A 9 5.01 -29.83 0.86
N VAL A 10 4.69 -31.10 0.68
CA VAL A 10 4.23 -31.96 1.78
C VAL A 10 5.40 -32.33 2.68
N GLY A 11 6.47 -32.92 2.15
CA GLY A 11 7.66 -33.29 2.92
C GLY A 11 8.40 -32.09 3.52
N GLY A 12 8.44 -30.96 2.82
CA GLY A 12 9.08 -29.72 3.29
C GLY A 12 8.30 -28.91 4.33
N GLY A 13 7.14 -29.38 4.79
CA GLY A 13 6.33 -28.68 5.80
C GLY A 13 5.60 -27.43 5.27
N ARG A 14 5.60 -27.19 3.95
CA ARG A 14 5.07 -25.97 3.32
C ARG A 14 3.59 -26.06 2.95
N LEU A 15 2.98 -27.23 3.16
CA LEU A 15 1.58 -27.50 2.83
C LEU A 15 0.60 -26.44 3.37
N PRO A 16 0.70 -25.94 4.63
CA PRO A 16 -0.23 -24.92 5.11
C PRO A 16 -0.10 -23.57 4.40
N LEU A 17 1.13 -23.16 4.09
CA LEU A 17 1.34 -21.93 3.33
C LEU A 17 0.85 -22.07 1.88
N PHE A 18 0.95 -23.28 1.32
CA PHE A 18 0.48 -23.57 -0.03
C PHE A 18 -1.04 -23.50 -0.08
N THR A 19 -1.72 -24.16 0.84
CA THR A 19 -3.19 -24.12 0.92
C THR A 19 -3.71 -22.73 1.25
N PHE A 20 -3.01 -21.95 2.08
CA PHE A 20 -3.31 -20.51 2.25
C PHE A 20 -3.29 -19.77 0.91
N CYS A 21 -2.23 -19.92 0.13
CA CYS A 21 -2.09 -19.24 -1.17
C CYS A 21 -3.20 -19.67 -2.16
N VAL A 22 -3.51 -20.97 -2.20
CA VAL A 22 -4.60 -21.51 -3.03
C VAL A 22 -5.96 -20.95 -2.57
N GLY A 23 -6.24 -20.98 -1.26
CA GLY A 23 -7.48 -20.43 -0.70
C GLY A 23 -7.64 -18.95 -1.00
N LEU A 24 -6.55 -18.18 -0.94
CA LEU A 24 -6.52 -16.77 -1.30
C LEU A 24 -6.91 -16.54 -2.78
N ILE A 25 -6.30 -17.29 -3.71
CA ILE A 25 -6.58 -17.18 -5.15
C ILE A 25 -8.02 -17.59 -5.46
N VAL A 26 -8.44 -18.76 -4.96
CA VAL A 26 -9.78 -19.30 -5.21
C VAL A 26 -10.85 -18.39 -4.62
N GLY A 27 -10.64 -17.90 -3.39
CA GLY A 27 -11.55 -16.98 -2.74
C GLY A 27 -11.74 -15.68 -3.51
N PHE A 28 -10.63 -15.07 -3.95
CA PHE A 28 -10.66 -13.79 -4.65
C PHE A 28 -11.33 -13.93 -6.02
N MET A 29 -11.00 -14.99 -6.76
CA MET A 29 -11.65 -15.27 -8.05
C MET A 29 -13.13 -15.59 -7.86
N GLY A 30 -13.47 -16.39 -6.85
CA GLY A 30 -14.84 -16.80 -6.55
C GLY A 30 -15.73 -15.61 -6.23
N ILE A 31 -15.28 -14.70 -5.36
CA ILE A 31 -16.08 -13.52 -5.01
C ILE A 31 -16.22 -12.56 -6.19
N ARG A 32 -15.15 -12.36 -6.98
CA ARG A 32 -15.19 -11.56 -8.20
C ARG A 32 -16.19 -12.09 -9.22
N ILE A 33 -16.22 -13.41 -9.42
CA ILE A 33 -17.20 -14.06 -10.28
C ILE A 33 -18.61 -13.89 -9.71
N SER A 34 -18.79 -14.09 -8.40
CA SER A 34 -20.09 -13.92 -7.73
C SER A 34 -20.65 -12.51 -7.94
N VAL A 35 -19.88 -11.47 -7.64
CA VAL A 35 -20.29 -10.06 -7.82
C VAL A 35 -20.61 -9.77 -9.28
N ARG A 36 -19.88 -10.35 -10.24
CA ARG A 36 -20.20 -10.22 -11.67
C ARG A 36 -21.53 -10.87 -12.04
N LEU A 37 -21.79 -12.08 -11.57
CA LEU A 37 -23.04 -12.78 -11.84
C LEU A 37 -24.24 -12.04 -11.25
N ILE A 38 -24.09 -11.49 -10.04
CA ILE A 38 -25.11 -10.64 -9.40
C ILE A 38 -25.37 -9.38 -10.26
N ARG A 39 -24.32 -8.67 -10.69
CA ARG A 39 -24.46 -7.48 -11.56
C ARG A 39 -25.06 -7.82 -12.93
N ALA A 40 -24.77 -9.00 -13.47
CA ALA A 40 -25.33 -9.50 -14.72
C ALA A 40 -26.78 -10.02 -14.58
N LYS A 41 -27.38 -9.93 -13.38
CA LYS A 41 -28.72 -10.46 -13.06
C LYS A 41 -28.89 -11.95 -13.39
N VAL A 42 -27.79 -12.71 -13.37
CA VAL A 42 -27.81 -14.16 -13.55
C VAL A 42 -28.15 -14.81 -12.22
N ARG A 43 -29.14 -15.71 -12.21
CA ARG A 43 -29.46 -16.50 -11.01
C ARG A 43 -28.29 -17.44 -10.71
N TRP A 44 -27.56 -17.16 -9.64
CA TRP A 44 -26.51 -18.01 -9.08
C TRP A 44 -26.72 -18.21 -7.58
N TRP A 45 -26.11 -19.24 -6.99
CA TRP A 45 -26.41 -19.74 -5.65
C TRP A 45 -26.12 -18.74 -4.51
N PHE A 46 -25.13 -17.85 -4.66
CA PHE A 46 -24.81 -16.80 -3.68
C PHE A 46 -25.42 -15.46 -4.10
N GLY A 47 -26.71 -15.27 -3.84
CA GLY A 47 -27.40 -13.99 -4.03
C GLY A 47 -27.10 -12.98 -2.92
N ASN A 48 -27.61 -11.75 -3.06
CA ASN A 48 -27.51 -10.72 -2.01
C ASN A 48 -28.20 -11.21 -0.72
N VAL A 49 -27.47 -11.17 0.39
CA VAL A 49 -28.01 -11.49 1.73
C VAL A 49 -28.39 -10.18 2.39
N THR A 50 -29.70 -9.91 2.46
CA THR A 50 -30.28 -8.74 3.14
C THR A 50 -31.31 -9.17 4.18
N PRO A 51 -30.89 -9.65 5.37
CA PRO A 51 -31.81 -9.91 6.47
C PRO A 51 -32.31 -8.55 7.00
N GLY A 52 -33.60 -8.26 6.84
CA GLY A 52 -34.22 -7.05 7.40
C GLY A 52 -33.74 -5.71 6.81
N GLY A 53 -33.21 -5.70 5.58
CA GLY A 53 -32.72 -4.48 4.92
C GLY A 53 -31.24 -4.13 5.19
N LEU A 54 -30.52 -4.92 5.98
CA LEU A 54 -29.08 -4.76 6.20
C LEU A 54 -28.27 -5.47 5.11
N HIS A 55 -27.55 -4.73 4.28
CA HIS A 55 -26.62 -5.30 3.30
C HIS A 55 -25.32 -5.75 3.98
N LEU A 56 -25.16 -7.06 4.17
CA LEU A 56 -23.89 -7.61 4.64
C LEU A 56 -22.87 -7.60 3.51
N HIS A 57 -21.77 -6.87 3.70
CA HIS A 57 -20.62 -6.95 2.82
C HIS A 57 -19.95 -8.31 3.00
N HIS A 58 -19.51 -8.93 1.91
CA HIS A 58 -18.86 -10.24 1.95
C HIS A 58 -17.55 -10.23 2.76
N MET A 59 -16.96 -9.04 2.97
CA MET A 59 -15.89 -8.79 3.93
C MET A 59 -16.22 -9.33 5.34
N VAL A 60 -17.47 -9.24 5.79
CA VAL A 60 -17.89 -9.73 7.12
C VAL A 60 -17.69 -11.24 7.23
N PHE A 61 -18.07 -12.00 6.20
CA PHE A 61 -17.78 -13.44 6.14
C PHE A 61 -16.28 -13.70 6.12
N GLY A 62 -15.52 -12.86 5.42
CA GLY A 62 -14.07 -12.89 5.42
C GLY A 62 -13.47 -12.76 6.82
N VAL A 63 -13.96 -11.81 7.62
CA VAL A 63 -13.54 -11.61 9.02
C VAL A 63 -13.84 -12.85 9.87
N VAL A 64 -15.04 -13.43 9.75
CA VAL A 64 -15.42 -14.63 10.50
C VAL A 64 -14.53 -15.82 10.12
N LEU A 65 -14.27 -16.04 8.83
CA LEU A 65 -13.39 -17.11 8.36
C LEU A 65 -11.95 -16.92 8.86
N CYS A 66 -11.40 -15.71 8.77
CA CYS A 66 -10.07 -15.39 9.29
C CYS A 66 -9.98 -15.61 10.80
N LEU A 67 -10.95 -15.11 11.56
CA LEU A 67 -10.93 -15.22 13.01
C LEU A 67 -11.10 -16.68 13.46
N GLY A 68 -12.07 -17.41 12.89
CA GLY A 68 -12.31 -18.81 13.21
C GLY A 68 -11.12 -19.71 12.88
N SER A 69 -10.51 -19.51 11.71
CA SER A 69 -9.31 -20.28 11.33
C SER A 69 -8.08 -19.92 12.14
N ALA A 70 -7.87 -18.63 12.48
CA ALA A 70 -6.78 -18.20 13.35
C ALA A 70 -6.93 -18.76 14.77
N ILE A 71 -8.13 -18.69 15.35
CA ILE A 71 -8.42 -19.31 16.65
C ILE A 71 -8.18 -20.82 16.57
N GLY A 72 -8.62 -21.48 15.50
CA GLY A 72 -8.37 -22.90 15.26
C GLY A 72 -6.87 -23.24 15.21
N LEU A 73 -6.07 -22.42 14.53
CA LEU A 73 -4.61 -22.59 14.47
C LEU A 73 -3.96 -22.40 15.84
N ILE A 74 -4.37 -21.37 16.59
CA ILE A 74 -3.85 -21.07 17.93
C ILE A 74 -4.22 -22.19 18.91
N ALA A 75 -5.48 -22.62 18.91
CA ALA A 75 -5.98 -23.68 19.78
C ALA A 75 -5.30 -25.04 19.54
N ASN A 76 -4.77 -25.25 18.33
CA ASN A 76 -4.10 -26.48 17.93
C ASN A 76 -2.60 -26.29 17.66
N PHE A 77 -1.98 -25.19 18.11
CA PHE A 77 -0.62 -24.80 17.69
C PHE A 77 0.42 -25.93 17.82
N ASP A 78 0.41 -26.67 18.93
CA ASP A 78 1.35 -27.76 19.20
C ASP A 78 0.84 -29.15 18.79
N LYS A 79 -0.44 -29.28 18.46
CA LYS A 79 -1.12 -30.58 18.25
C LYS A 79 -1.65 -30.77 16.83
N ALA A 80 -1.64 -29.73 16.02
CA ALA A 80 -2.20 -29.76 14.68
C ALA A 80 -1.38 -30.70 13.79
N THR A 81 -2.08 -31.69 13.21
CA THR A 81 -1.52 -32.42 12.07
C THR A 81 -1.25 -31.43 10.93
N GLN A 82 -0.30 -31.76 10.06
CA GLN A 82 0.00 -30.94 8.89
C GLN A 82 -1.25 -30.70 8.01
N THR A 83 -2.14 -31.68 7.93
CA THR A 83 -3.43 -31.57 7.23
C THR A 83 -4.39 -30.61 7.92
N THR A 84 -4.52 -30.66 9.26
CA THR A 84 -5.37 -29.73 10.01
C THR A 84 -4.88 -28.30 9.85
N ALA A 85 -3.57 -28.08 10.01
CA ALA A 85 -2.95 -26.77 9.78
C ALA A 85 -3.19 -26.29 8.35
N ALA A 86 -3.13 -27.18 7.36
CA ALA A 86 -3.35 -26.83 5.96
C ALA A 86 -4.80 -26.46 5.65
N VAL A 87 -5.77 -27.18 6.19
CA VAL A 87 -7.19 -26.81 6.04
C VAL A 87 -7.46 -25.45 6.66
N LEU A 88 -7.00 -25.22 7.90
CA LEU A 88 -7.21 -23.96 8.59
C LEU A 88 -6.51 -22.80 7.87
N ALA A 89 -5.28 -22.99 7.39
CA ALA A 89 -4.56 -21.99 6.61
C ALA A 89 -5.27 -21.69 5.26
N GLY A 90 -5.84 -22.70 4.61
CA GLY A 90 -6.65 -22.52 3.41
C GLY A 90 -7.93 -21.71 3.66
N VAL A 91 -8.64 -22.01 4.75
CA VAL A 91 -9.81 -21.24 5.19
C VAL A 91 -9.43 -19.80 5.55
N PHE A 92 -8.28 -19.61 6.21
CA PHE A 92 -7.74 -18.28 6.48
C PHE A 92 -7.45 -17.52 5.18
N GLY A 93 -6.85 -18.18 4.18
CA GLY A 93 -6.60 -17.60 2.86
C GLY A 93 -7.89 -17.18 2.14
N LEU A 94 -8.92 -18.03 2.18
CA LEU A 94 -10.25 -17.73 1.65
C LEU A 94 -10.87 -16.51 2.35
N GLY A 95 -10.82 -16.46 3.68
CA GLY A 95 -11.28 -15.33 4.47
C GLY A 95 -10.54 -14.03 4.13
N ALA A 96 -9.21 -14.11 4.01
CA ALA A 96 -8.37 -12.97 3.65
C ALA A 96 -8.72 -12.44 2.25
N ALA A 97 -9.04 -13.32 1.31
CA ALA A 97 -9.45 -12.93 -0.04
C ALA A 97 -10.75 -12.11 -0.05
N LEU A 98 -11.75 -12.54 0.73
CA LEU A 98 -13.03 -11.83 0.90
C LEU A 98 -12.84 -10.45 1.54
N ILE A 99 -11.90 -10.33 2.49
CA ILE A 99 -11.55 -9.02 3.08
C ILE A 99 -10.84 -8.14 2.06
N LEU A 100 -9.88 -8.69 1.32
CA LEU A 100 -9.07 -7.95 0.34
C LEU A 100 -9.88 -7.51 -0.88
N ASP A 101 -10.99 -8.16 -1.22
CA ASP A 101 -11.84 -7.72 -2.32
C ASP A 101 -12.43 -6.32 -2.07
N GLU A 102 -12.74 -6.00 -0.82
CA GLU A 102 -13.20 -4.69 -0.35
C GLU A 102 -12.07 -3.83 0.25
N PHE A 103 -10.81 -4.12 -0.09
CA PHE A 103 -9.65 -3.40 0.46
C PHE A 103 -9.75 -1.87 0.33
N ALA A 104 -10.35 -1.39 -0.75
CA ALA A 104 -10.59 0.04 -0.94
C ALA A 104 -11.48 0.64 0.15
N LEU A 105 -12.54 -0.07 0.56
CA LEU A 105 -13.48 0.35 1.59
C LEU A 105 -12.83 0.38 2.99
N ILE A 106 -11.93 -0.58 3.25
CA ILE A 106 -11.17 -0.69 4.51
C ILE A 106 -10.19 0.48 4.65
N LEU A 107 -9.49 0.85 3.58
CA LEU A 107 -8.51 1.94 3.61
C LEU A 107 -9.15 3.33 3.49
N TYR A 108 -10.21 3.45 2.71
CA TYR A 108 -10.88 4.70 2.43
C TYR A 108 -12.35 4.58 2.87
N LEU A 109 -12.60 4.98 4.11
CA LEU A 109 -13.91 4.91 4.79
C LEU A 109 -15.01 5.81 4.17
N ARG A 110 -14.77 6.40 2.98
CA ARG A 110 -15.76 7.17 2.22
C ARG A 110 -15.81 6.62 0.80
N ASP A 111 -16.98 6.09 0.45
CA ASP A 111 -17.41 5.53 -0.86
C ASP A 111 -17.24 6.46 -2.08
N VAL A 112 -16.60 7.61 -1.91
CA VAL A 112 -16.65 8.69 -2.89
C VAL A 112 -15.40 8.77 -3.75
N TYR A 113 -14.28 8.10 -3.42
CA TYR A 113 -13.05 8.56 -4.04
C TYR A 113 -12.83 8.09 -5.50
N TRP A 114 -13.13 6.89 -6.01
CA TRP A 114 -12.94 6.63 -7.47
C TRP A 114 -13.81 5.54 -8.07
N GLN A 115 -14.37 5.79 -9.26
CA GLN A 115 -14.96 4.85 -10.24
C GLN A 115 -14.00 3.74 -10.74
N GLU A 116 -13.02 3.35 -9.91
CA GLU A 116 -11.94 2.40 -10.16
C GLU A 116 -11.81 1.37 -9.01
N GLU A 117 -12.89 1.13 -8.26
CA GLU A 117 -12.98 0.24 -7.08
C GLU A 117 -12.30 -1.14 -7.26
N GLY A 118 -12.30 -1.66 -8.50
CA GLY A 118 -11.67 -2.94 -8.80
C GLY A 118 -10.12 -2.94 -8.77
N ARG A 119 -9.45 -1.78 -8.87
CA ARG A 119 -8.00 -1.73 -9.16
C ARG A 119 -7.11 -1.90 -7.91
N ALA A 120 -7.49 -1.27 -6.80
CA ALA A 120 -6.69 -1.28 -5.57
C ALA A 120 -6.70 -2.67 -4.91
N SER A 121 -7.87 -3.31 -4.83
CA SER A 121 -8.02 -4.67 -4.31
C SER A 121 -7.23 -5.70 -5.11
N VAL A 122 -7.20 -5.56 -6.45
CA VAL A 122 -6.38 -6.42 -7.32
C VAL A 122 -4.89 -6.24 -7.02
N ASP A 123 -4.40 -5.00 -6.93
CA ASP A 123 -3.00 -4.73 -6.61
C ASP A 123 -2.62 -5.34 -5.24
N ALA A 124 -3.50 -5.24 -4.23
CA ALA A 124 -3.29 -5.80 -2.90
C ALA A 124 -3.20 -7.34 -2.90
N VAL A 125 -4.09 -8.03 -3.62
CA VAL A 125 -4.07 -9.49 -3.74
C VAL A 125 -2.83 -9.98 -4.49
N PHE A 126 -2.38 -9.27 -5.53
CA PHE A 126 -1.13 -9.59 -6.20
C PHE A 126 0.08 -9.50 -5.26
N VAL A 127 0.12 -8.50 -4.37
CA VAL A 127 1.16 -8.41 -3.33
C VAL A 127 1.13 -9.65 -2.44
N ALA A 128 -0.06 -10.00 -1.93
CA ALA A 128 -0.22 -11.13 -1.02
C ALA A 128 0.21 -12.45 -1.67
N ILE A 129 -0.23 -12.73 -2.89
CA ILE A 129 0.17 -13.93 -3.65
C ILE A 129 1.69 -13.95 -3.89
N ALA A 130 2.28 -12.81 -4.28
CA ALA A 130 3.72 -12.73 -4.53
C ALA A 130 4.52 -13.02 -3.25
N MET A 131 4.10 -12.47 -2.11
CA MET A 131 4.74 -12.72 -0.82
C MET A 131 4.59 -14.20 -0.39
N SER A 132 3.40 -14.78 -0.52
CA SER A 132 3.17 -16.19 -0.23
C SER A 132 3.99 -17.10 -1.13
N GLY A 133 4.06 -16.80 -2.43
CA GLY A 133 4.89 -17.54 -3.38
C GLY A 133 6.37 -17.48 -3.02
N LEU A 134 6.85 -16.33 -2.56
CA LEU A 134 8.23 -16.14 -2.15
C LEU A 134 8.59 -16.95 -0.89
N LEU A 135 7.69 -16.95 0.10
CA LEU A 135 7.80 -17.78 1.29
C LEU A 135 7.72 -19.28 0.95
N LEU A 136 6.89 -19.66 -0.03
CA LEU A 136 6.78 -21.04 -0.54
C LEU A 136 8.05 -21.52 -1.23
N LEU A 137 8.79 -20.62 -1.88
CA LEU A 137 10.10 -20.90 -2.45
C LEU A 137 11.19 -21.08 -1.37
N GLY A 138 10.86 -20.86 -0.09
CA GLY A 138 11.79 -20.99 1.04
C GLY A 138 12.59 -19.72 1.29
N LEU A 139 12.28 -18.61 0.63
CA LEU A 139 12.92 -17.34 0.89
C LEU A 139 12.28 -16.73 2.14
N ARG A 140 12.99 -16.87 3.26
CA ARG A 140 12.57 -16.36 4.58
C ARG A 140 13.47 -15.20 4.96
N PRO A 141 12.99 -13.95 4.89
CA PRO A 141 13.82 -12.78 5.17
C PRO A 141 14.18 -12.70 6.65
N LEU A 142 13.39 -13.35 7.52
CA LEU A 142 13.63 -13.42 8.96
C LEU A 142 14.70 -14.45 9.35
N ASP A 143 14.89 -15.52 8.56
CA ASP A 143 15.97 -16.49 8.79
C ASP A 143 17.36 -15.84 8.55
N LEU A 144 17.42 -14.81 7.69
CA LEU A 144 18.62 -13.99 7.50
C LEU A 144 18.93 -13.08 8.70
N VAL A 145 18.01 -13.00 9.67
CA VAL A 145 18.08 -12.13 10.84
C VAL A 145 17.78 -12.93 12.13
N ASP A 146 18.00 -14.24 12.13
CA ASP A 146 17.75 -15.07 13.32
C ASP A 146 18.59 -14.57 14.51
N PHE A 147 17.90 -14.08 15.54
CA PHE A 147 18.48 -13.51 16.75
C PHE A 147 18.53 -14.52 17.91
N ALA A 148 17.96 -15.73 17.75
CA ALA A 148 17.66 -16.63 18.86
C ALA A 148 18.57 -17.86 18.97
N GLY A 149 19.39 -18.16 17.95
CA GLY A 149 20.23 -19.35 17.92
C GLY A 149 21.74 -19.07 18.03
N PHE A 150 22.32 -19.43 19.18
CA PHE A 150 23.72 -19.84 19.40
C PHE A 150 24.84 -18.77 19.51
N ARG A 151 25.53 -18.84 20.67
CA ARG A 151 26.83 -18.31 21.16
C ARG A 151 27.72 -17.43 20.25
N ASP A 152 28.34 -16.44 20.90
CA ASP A 152 29.38 -15.50 20.45
C ASP A 152 30.35 -16.05 19.39
N SER A 153 30.04 -15.80 18.11
CA SER A 153 30.92 -16.06 16.98
C SER A 153 31.04 -14.82 16.08
N PRO A 154 32.19 -14.62 15.38
CA PRO A 154 32.37 -13.53 14.42
C PRO A 154 31.34 -13.54 13.27
N GLU A 155 30.67 -14.67 13.06
CA GLU A 155 29.60 -14.85 12.08
C GLU A 155 28.35 -14.03 12.44
N ARG A 156 28.08 -13.77 13.74
CA ARG A 156 26.98 -12.91 14.20
C ARG A 156 27.18 -11.46 13.77
N ALA A 157 28.39 -10.93 13.90
CA ALA A 157 28.70 -9.57 13.47
C ALA A 157 28.50 -9.42 11.94
N ALA A 158 28.84 -10.46 11.18
CA ALA A 158 28.61 -10.50 9.73
C ALA A 158 27.11 -10.59 9.38
N GLN A 159 26.33 -11.44 10.05
CA GLN A 159 24.89 -11.57 9.82
C GLN A 159 24.11 -10.30 10.20
N ILE A 160 24.39 -9.75 11.39
CA ILE A 160 23.80 -8.46 11.82
C ILE A 160 24.21 -7.36 10.86
N GLY A 161 25.49 -7.31 10.46
CA GLY A 161 25.99 -6.35 9.47
C GLY A 161 25.25 -6.48 8.13
N PHE A 162 25.07 -7.70 7.64
CA PHE A 162 24.33 -7.96 6.41
C PHE A 162 22.85 -7.57 6.53
N GLY A 163 22.20 -7.87 7.66
CA GLY A 163 20.83 -7.46 7.94
C GLY A 163 20.67 -5.93 7.94
N VAL A 164 21.56 -5.22 8.63
CA VAL A 164 21.58 -3.75 8.67
C VAL A 164 21.81 -3.16 7.28
N ILE A 165 22.73 -3.71 6.50
CA ILE A 165 22.99 -3.28 5.11
C ILE A 165 21.77 -3.54 4.22
N SER A 166 21.13 -4.70 4.36
CA SER A 166 19.93 -5.07 3.62
C SER A 166 18.76 -4.14 3.93
N LEU A 167 18.50 -3.87 5.20
CA LEU A 167 17.47 -2.94 5.65
C LEU A 167 17.78 -1.50 5.23
N GLY A 168 19.03 -1.04 5.35
CA GLY A 168 19.46 0.27 4.87
C GLY A 168 19.28 0.43 3.36
N THR A 169 19.62 -0.61 2.60
CA THR A 169 19.44 -0.63 1.14
C THR A 169 17.96 -0.64 0.77
N ALA A 170 17.14 -1.44 1.47
CA ALA A 170 15.68 -1.46 1.31
C ALA A 170 15.07 -0.07 1.59
N ALA A 171 15.48 0.60 2.68
CA ALA A 171 15.04 1.96 2.99
C ALA A 171 15.40 2.94 1.87
N ILE A 172 16.61 2.86 1.28
CA ILE A 172 16.98 3.67 0.12
C ILE A 172 16.08 3.38 -1.09
N VAL A 173 15.79 2.11 -1.38
CA VAL A 173 14.92 1.70 -2.49
C VAL A 173 13.49 2.20 -2.29
N LEU A 174 12.97 2.15 -1.07
CA LEU A 174 11.67 2.70 -0.68
C LEU A 174 11.63 4.23 -0.79
N LEU A 175 12.66 4.94 -0.31
CA LEU A 175 12.81 6.39 -0.48
C LEU A 175 12.87 6.80 -1.96
N LYS A 176 13.38 5.92 -2.82
CA LYS A 176 13.36 6.07 -4.28
C LYS A 176 12.01 5.75 -4.94
N GLY A 177 10.99 5.40 -4.16
CA GLY A 177 9.62 5.10 -4.60
C GLY A 177 9.46 3.73 -5.25
N LYS A 178 10.42 2.80 -5.08
CA LYS A 178 10.40 1.49 -5.73
C LYS A 178 9.89 0.40 -4.79
N ILE A 179 8.66 0.56 -4.32
CA ILE A 179 8.03 -0.31 -3.30
C ILE A 179 8.19 -1.79 -3.67
N TRP A 180 7.79 -2.19 -4.88
CA TRP A 180 7.91 -3.56 -5.37
C TRP A 180 9.34 -4.10 -5.42
N THR A 181 10.29 -3.28 -5.88
CA THR A 181 11.70 -3.69 -5.95
C THR A 181 12.33 -3.79 -4.57
N GLY A 182 11.88 -2.97 -3.62
CA GLY A 182 12.27 -3.04 -2.21
C GLY A 182 11.70 -4.27 -1.52
N LEU A 183 10.41 -4.54 -1.74
CA LEU A 183 9.70 -5.68 -1.15
C LEU A 183 10.26 -7.01 -1.65
N ILE A 184 10.35 -7.21 -2.97
CA ILE A 184 10.93 -8.44 -3.55
C ILE A 184 12.43 -8.53 -3.22
N GLY A 185 13.12 -7.39 -3.26
CA GLY A 185 14.55 -7.34 -3.02
C GLY A 185 14.94 -7.69 -1.57
N LEU A 186 14.04 -7.53 -0.59
CA LEU A 186 14.29 -7.97 0.80
C LEU A 186 14.58 -9.48 0.87
N PHE A 187 14.04 -10.24 -0.07
CA PHE A 187 14.24 -11.68 -0.18
C PHE A 187 15.34 -12.04 -1.19
N PHE A 188 15.71 -11.10 -2.07
CA PHE A 188 16.75 -11.27 -3.07
C PHE A 188 17.64 -10.02 -3.14
N PHE A 189 18.66 -10.01 -2.28
CA PHE A 189 19.56 -8.86 -2.08
C PHE A 189 20.16 -8.25 -3.38
N PRO A 190 20.54 -9.02 -4.42
CA PRO A 190 21.01 -8.42 -5.68
C PRO A 190 19.99 -7.47 -6.32
N LEU A 191 18.69 -7.75 -6.18
CA LEU A 191 17.64 -6.86 -6.68
C LEU A 191 17.52 -5.57 -5.86
N LEU A 192 17.79 -5.60 -4.55
CA LEU A 192 17.92 -4.40 -3.73
C LEU A 192 19.06 -3.52 -4.22
N LEU A 193 20.21 -4.10 -4.53
CA LEU A 193 21.37 -3.36 -5.02
C LEU A 193 21.07 -2.69 -6.37
N ILE A 194 20.45 -3.41 -7.31
CA ILE A 194 19.99 -2.85 -8.59
C ILE A 194 18.96 -1.73 -8.35
N GLY A 195 18.04 -1.93 -7.42
CA GLY A 195 17.05 -0.95 -7.01
C GLY A 195 17.67 0.33 -6.45
N ALA A 196 18.73 0.19 -5.66
CA ALA A 196 19.45 1.27 -5.01
C ALA A 196 20.33 2.06 -5.99
N ILE A 197 21.02 1.38 -6.91
CA ILE A 197 21.88 2.01 -7.92
C ILE A 197 21.05 2.75 -8.97
N ARG A 198 19.93 2.18 -9.42
CA ARG A 198 19.10 2.80 -10.46
C ARG A 198 18.49 4.13 -10.02
N LEU A 199 18.28 5.04 -10.98
CA LEU A 199 17.57 6.32 -10.81
C LEU A 199 16.25 6.16 -10.02
N SER A 200 15.92 7.14 -9.18
CA SER A 200 14.68 7.15 -8.41
C SER A 200 13.46 7.43 -9.29
N ARG A 201 12.26 7.07 -8.80
CA ARG A 201 11.02 7.51 -9.45
C ARG A 201 10.89 9.04 -9.35
N PRO A 202 10.29 9.71 -10.36
CA PRO A 202 10.21 11.17 -10.42
C PRO A 202 9.42 11.78 -9.26
N GLY A 203 8.36 11.12 -8.79
CA GLY A 203 7.53 11.55 -7.66
C GLY A 203 8.03 11.14 -6.26
N ALA A 204 9.19 10.49 -6.15
CA ALA A 204 9.65 9.93 -4.86
C ALA A 204 10.29 10.98 -3.93
N PRO A 205 10.27 10.78 -2.60
CA PRO A 205 10.96 11.65 -1.64
C PRO A 205 12.44 11.87 -1.96
N TRP A 206 13.13 10.83 -2.43
CA TRP A 206 14.53 10.92 -2.86
C TRP A 206 14.73 11.89 -4.03
N ALA A 207 13.81 11.90 -5.00
CA ALA A 207 13.87 12.80 -6.14
C ALA A 207 13.67 14.25 -5.71
N ARG A 208 12.76 14.50 -4.76
CA ARG A 208 12.52 15.82 -4.17
C ARG A 208 13.75 16.45 -3.53
N TRP A 209 14.58 15.64 -2.87
CA TRP A 209 15.77 16.16 -2.16
C TRP A 209 17.02 16.17 -3.03
N ARG A 210 17.14 15.24 -3.99
CA ARG A 210 18.38 15.05 -4.75
C ARG A 210 18.34 15.60 -6.16
N TYR A 211 17.17 15.75 -6.76
CA TYR A 211 16.98 16.22 -8.13
C TYR A 211 16.24 17.56 -8.14
N GLU A 212 16.83 18.57 -8.76
CA GLU A 212 16.11 19.79 -9.12
C GLU A 212 15.09 19.47 -10.23
N GLN A 213 13.97 20.20 -10.24
CA GLN A 213 12.83 19.92 -11.12
C GLN A 213 13.23 19.90 -12.61
N ASP A 214 14.13 20.80 -13.04
CA ASP A 214 14.59 20.89 -14.43
C ASP A 214 15.91 20.16 -14.73
N SER A 215 16.40 19.37 -13.77
CA SER A 215 17.70 18.70 -13.95
C SER A 215 17.66 17.65 -15.07
N ARG A 216 18.78 17.49 -15.79
CA ARG A 216 18.95 16.40 -16.79
C ARG A 216 18.69 15.00 -16.23
N ARG A 217 18.78 14.82 -14.90
CA ARG A 217 18.49 13.55 -14.21
C ARG A 217 16.99 13.37 -14.00
N MET A 218 16.25 14.42 -13.64
CA MET A 218 14.78 14.40 -13.55
C MET A 218 14.13 14.13 -14.90
N LEU A 219 14.56 14.84 -15.96
CA LEU A 219 14.04 14.62 -17.33
C LEU A 219 14.32 13.20 -17.84
N ARG A 220 15.47 12.60 -17.46
CA ARG A 220 15.77 11.20 -17.78
C ARG A 220 14.89 10.23 -16.98
N ALA A 221 14.62 10.52 -15.72
CA ALA A 221 13.72 9.71 -14.89
C ALA A 221 12.29 9.74 -15.44
N LEU A 222 11.77 10.93 -15.81
CA LEU A 222 10.44 11.10 -16.42
C LEU A 222 10.30 10.33 -17.74
N ARG A 223 11.24 10.51 -18.68
CA ARG A 223 11.22 9.81 -19.98
C ARG A 223 11.25 8.29 -19.81
N ARG A 224 12.09 7.79 -18.91
CA ARG A 224 12.19 6.37 -18.61
C ARG A 224 10.91 5.83 -17.97
N GLU A 225 10.37 6.53 -16.97
CA GLU A 225 9.16 6.12 -16.26
C GLU A 225 7.99 6.02 -17.24
N ARG A 226 7.83 7.00 -18.15
CA ARG A 226 6.87 6.92 -19.25
C ARG A 226 7.09 5.69 -20.13
N ARG A 227 8.32 5.48 -20.63
CA ARG A 227 8.61 4.34 -21.53
C ARG A 227 8.31 2.99 -20.90
N LEU A 228 8.65 2.80 -19.61
CA LEU A 228 8.48 1.53 -18.91
C LEU A 228 7.04 1.30 -18.44
N ARG A 229 6.35 2.34 -17.96
CA ARG A 229 4.98 2.21 -17.44
C ARG A 229 3.94 2.14 -18.54
N ARG A 230 4.15 2.78 -19.69
CA ARG A 230 3.18 2.82 -20.80
C ARG A 230 2.65 1.44 -21.23
N PRO A 231 3.47 0.41 -21.51
CA PRO A 231 2.94 -0.91 -21.87
C PRO A 231 2.23 -1.59 -20.69
N LEU A 232 2.72 -1.40 -19.46
CA LEU A 232 2.13 -2.00 -18.26
C LEU A 232 0.77 -1.39 -17.91
N ILE A 233 0.63 -0.07 -18.02
CA ILE A 233 -0.64 0.64 -17.81
C ILE A 233 -1.65 0.20 -18.87
N ARG A 234 -1.24 0.08 -20.14
CA ARG A 234 -2.11 -0.45 -21.20
C ARG A 234 -2.56 -1.88 -20.90
N ALA A 235 -1.63 -2.77 -20.56
CA ALA A 235 -2.00 -4.14 -20.18
C ALA A 235 -2.91 -4.18 -18.95
N LYS A 236 -2.65 -3.34 -17.94
CA LYS A 236 -3.48 -3.21 -16.74
C LYS A 236 -4.90 -2.76 -17.09
N ILE A 237 -5.06 -1.71 -17.89
CA ILE A 237 -6.37 -1.22 -18.34
C ILE A 237 -7.08 -2.29 -19.17
N ALA A 238 -6.39 -2.96 -20.11
CA ALA A 238 -6.97 -4.02 -20.92
C ALA A 238 -7.52 -5.19 -20.09
N VAL A 239 -6.73 -5.66 -19.11
CA VAL A 239 -7.15 -6.72 -18.20
C VAL A 239 -8.30 -6.23 -17.32
N GLN A 240 -8.28 -4.97 -16.88
CA GLN A 240 -9.35 -4.38 -16.08
C GLN A 240 -10.67 -4.25 -16.86
N ASP A 241 -10.63 -3.80 -18.11
CA ASP A 241 -11.82 -3.68 -18.97
C ASP A 241 -12.42 -5.04 -19.30
N LEU A 242 -11.57 -6.03 -19.59
CA LEU A 242 -11.97 -7.42 -19.75
C LEU A 242 -12.62 -7.96 -18.48
N MET A 243 -12.04 -7.63 -17.31
CA MET A 243 -12.60 -8.01 -16.01
C MET A 243 -13.86 -7.22 -15.64
N ALA A 244 -14.05 -6.01 -16.14
CA ALA A 244 -15.21 -5.16 -15.87
C ALA A 244 -16.37 -5.44 -16.84
N GLY A 245 -16.15 -6.25 -17.89
CA GLY A 245 -17.19 -6.63 -18.86
C GLY A 245 -17.58 -5.49 -19.81
N ARG A 246 -16.70 -4.52 -20.04
CA ARG A 246 -16.90 -3.40 -20.98
C ARG A 246 -15.88 -3.49 -22.13
N PRO A 247 -16.08 -4.38 -23.11
CA PRO A 247 -15.17 -4.49 -24.26
C PRO A 247 -15.15 -3.24 -25.15
N ASP A 248 -16.16 -2.37 -25.01
CA ASP A 248 -16.37 -1.16 -25.79
C ASP A 248 -15.37 -0.03 -25.47
N LEU A 249 -14.59 -0.15 -24.39
CA LEU A 249 -13.59 0.85 -23.93
C LEU A 249 -12.17 0.57 -24.48
N LEU A 250 -11.94 -0.60 -25.08
CA LEU A 250 -10.68 -0.93 -25.77
C LEU A 250 -10.24 0.07 -26.87
N PRO A 251 -11.13 0.78 -27.61
CA PRO A 251 -10.72 1.78 -28.59
C PRO A 251 -9.96 2.96 -27.98
N ASN A 252 -10.31 3.34 -26.75
CA ASN A 252 -9.72 4.51 -26.05
C ASN A 252 -8.54 4.13 -25.15
N LEU A 253 -8.16 2.86 -25.11
CA LEU A 253 -7.14 2.30 -24.20
C LEU A 253 -5.77 2.98 -24.32
N ARG A 254 -5.43 3.49 -25.51
CA ARG A 254 -4.23 4.31 -25.70
C ARG A 254 -4.36 5.67 -25.03
N GLU A 255 -5.49 6.34 -25.21
CA GLU A 255 -5.77 7.67 -24.66
C GLU A 255 -5.90 7.61 -23.13
N ASP A 256 -6.62 6.62 -22.61
CA ASP A 256 -6.78 6.40 -21.16
C ASP A 256 -5.44 6.07 -20.50
N ALA A 257 -4.59 5.30 -21.18
CA ALA A 257 -3.23 5.04 -20.71
C ALA A 257 -2.35 6.29 -20.72
N GLU A 258 -2.50 7.21 -21.69
CA GLU A 258 -1.78 8.50 -21.67
C GLU A 258 -2.30 9.41 -20.55
N LYS A 259 -3.62 9.54 -20.38
CA LYS A 259 -4.23 10.34 -19.30
C LYS A 259 -3.76 9.86 -17.93
N GLU A 260 -3.75 8.55 -17.72
CA GLU A 260 -3.25 7.94 -16.48
C GLU A 260 -1.74 8.18 -16.31
N LEU A 261 -0.97 8.14 -17.39
CA LEU A 261 0.46 8.40 -17.36
C LEU A 261 0.77 9.86 -17.00
N ASP A 262 0.01 10.81 -17.55
CA ASP A 262 0.16 12.24 -17.24
C ASP A 262 -0.24 12.55 -15.79
N ARG A 263 -1.29 11.89 -15.28
CA ARG A 263 -1.69 12.01 -13.87
C ARG A 263 -0.65 11.42 -12.91
N THR A 264 -0.04 10.29 -13.26
CA THR A 264 0.83 9.53 -12.34
C THR A 264 2.32 9.83 -12.45
N VAL A 265 2.81 10.24 -13.63
CA VAL A 265 4.24 10.49 -13.89
C VAL A 265 4.54 11.99 -13.80
N VAL A 266 4.42 12.51 -12.59
CA VAL A 266 4.70 13.91 -12.26
C VAL A 266 5.97 14.00 -11.39
N PRO A 267 6.84 15.01 -11.58
CA PRO A 267 7.97 15.24 -10.69
C PRO A 267 7.49 15.55 -9.27
N ALA A 268 8.27 15.16 -8.26
CA ALA A 268 7.96 15.48 -6.88
C ALA A 268 7.88 17.01 -6.69
N PRO A 269 6.88 17.51 -5.93
CA PRO A 269 6.78 18.93 -5.64
C PRO A 269 8.03 19.41 -4.89
N ALA A 270 8.48 20.62 -5.20
CA ALA A 270 9.64 21.23 -4.56
C ALA A 270 9.46 21.27 -3.04
N PRO A 271 10.53 21.10 -2.24
CA PRO A 271 10.43 21.25 -0.79
C PRO A 271 9.87 22.64 -0.44
N PRO A 272 9.03 22.76 0.59
CA PRO A 272 8.48 24.05 1.01
C PRO A 272 9.64 25.00 1.30
N ARG A 273 9.70 26.11 0.55
CA ARG A 273 10.70 27.16 0.78
C ARG A 273 10.47 27.71 2.18
N ARG A 274 11.38 27.45 3.12
CA ARG A 274 11.37 28.16 4.41
C ARG A 274 11.44 29.67 4.11
N PRO A 275 10.53 30.50 4.66
CA PRO A 275 10.58 31.93 4.42
C PRO A 275 11.94 32.47 4.88
N ARG A 276 12.63 33.18 3.99
CA ARG A 276 13.99 33.73 4.21
C ARG A 276 14.06 34.79 5.33
N SER A 277 12.96 35.07 6.03
CA SER A 277 12.85 36.13 7.03
C SER A 277 13.39 35.78 8.42
N MET A 278 13.72 34.51 8.72
CA MET A 278 14.24 34.13 10.05
C MET A 278 15.77 33.90 10.08
N ALA A 279 16.40 33.66 8.94
CA ALA A 279 17.85 33.39 8.85
C ALA A 279 18.73 34.65 9.00
N ARG A 280 18.14 35.86 8.94
CA ARG A 280 18.86 37.14 9.05
C ARG A 280 18.82 37.74 10.46
N ARG A 281 18.43 36.97 11.47
CA ARG A 281 18.35 37.43 12.88
C ARG A 281 19.26 36.65 13.83
N LEU A 282 20.29 35.99 13.30
CA LEU A 282 21.35 35.31 14.08
C LEU A 282 22.77 35.63 13.57
N THR A 283 22.97 36.73 12.84
CA THR A 283 24.27 37.41 12.87
C THR A 283 24.36 38.15 14.19
N ILE A 284 24.83 37.46 15.21
CA ILE A 284 25.30 38.05 16.47
C ILE A 284 26.34 39.10 16.09
N SER A 285 25.94 40.38 16.21
CA SER A 285 26.82 41.52 16.09
C SER A 285 27.89 41.42 17.18
N ARG A 286 29.06 40.90 16.80
CA ARG A 286 30.27 40.86 17.62
C ARG A 286 30.93 42.24 17.61
N ASN A 287 30.21 43.28 18.05
CA ASN A 287 30.77 44.57 18.42
C ASN A 287 29.70 45.53 18.97
N ARG A 288 29.65 45.68 20.30
CA ARG A 288 29.63 46.99 20.97
C ARG A 288 29.83 46.82 22.47
N ARG A 289 31.07 47.08 22.90
CA ARG A 289 31.37 47.52 24.26
C ARG A 289 30.80 48.93 24.46
N ARG A 290 30.36 49.19 25.70
CA ARG A 290 30.18 50.49 26.39
C ARG A 290 28.93 51.33 26.09
N SER A 291 28.43 51.89 27.21
CA SER A 291 27.36 52.87 27.41
C SER A 291 25.94 52.27 27.37
N GLY A 292 25.17 52.18 28.46
CA GLY A 292 25.05 53.09 29.59
C GLY A 292 23.79 53.93 29.40
N THR A 293 22.64 53.42 29.85
CA THR A 293 21.41 54.11 30.31
C THR A 293 20.18 53.22 30.09
N ILE A 294 19.64 52.72 31.21
CA ILE A 294 18.25 52.28 31.32
C ILE A 294 17.41 53.55 31.29
N ASN A 295 16.69 53.81 30.20
CA ASN A 295 15.41 54.51 30.27
C ASN A 295 14.67 54.55 28.93
N ARG A 296 13.34 54.59 29.04
CA ARG A 296 12.31 54.82 28.03
C ARG A 296 11.71 53.58 27.36
N LEU A 297 10.79 52.96 28.10
CA LEU A 297 9.45 52.71 27.57
C LEU A 297 8.67 54.04 27.55
N PRO A 298 8.03 54.40 26.43
CA PRO A 298 6.76 55.11 26.48
C PRO A 298 5.67 54.32 25.76
N GLY A 299 4.47 54.40 26.31
CA GLY A 299 3.35 53.53 26.02
C GLY A 299 2.84 53.53 24.59
N LEU A 300 2.38 52.36 24.18
CA LEU A 300 1.26 52.18 23.27
C LEU A 300 0.44 51.00 23.80
N ARG A 301 -0.52 51.30 24.69
CA ARG A 301 -1.73 50.47 24.82
C ARG A 301 -2.51 50.64 23.52
N ALA A 302 -2.31 49.73 22.58
CA ALA A 302 -3.26 49.50 21.51
C ALA A 302 -3.92 48.14 21.78
N THR A 303 -5.17 48.19 22.21
CA THR A 303 -6.10 47.08 22.27
C THR A 303 -6.09 46.34 20.93
N ARG A 304 -5.82 45.05 20.98
CA ARG A 304 -5.81 44.14 19.84
C ARG A 304 -7.26 43.93 19.40
N ALA A 305 -7.75 44.73 18.45
CA ALA A 305 -8.96 44.40 17.72
C ALA A 305 -8.66 43.24 16.77
N TYR A 306 -9.27 42.08 17.03
CA TYR A 306 -9.41 41.03 16.02
C TYR A 306 -10.33 41.57 14.91
N PRO A 307 -10.02 41.39 13.62
CA PRO A 307 -11.02 41.61 12.59
C PRO A 307 -12.13 40.57 12.78
N ALA A 308 -13.33 41.05 13.10
CA ALA A 308 -14.54 40.25 13.08
C ALA A 308 -14.75 39.75 11.65
N ALA A 309 -14.77 38.43 11.48
CA ALA A 309 -15.23 37.82 10.25
C ALA A 309 -16.70 38.20 10.06
N GLU A 310 -17.00 38.90 8.97
CA GLU A 310 -18.36 39.08 8.47
C GLU A 310 -19.00 37.70 8.31
N ARG A 311 -20.10 37.47 9.04
CA ARG A 311 -20.97 36.32 8.82
C ARG A 311 -21.84 36.63 7.59
N PRO A 312 -21.92 35.74 6.58
CA PRO A 312 -22.99 35.85 5.61
C PRO A 312 -24.33 35.52 6.29
N VAL A 313 -25.32 36.31 5.91
CA VAL A 313 -26.73 36.29 6.33
C VAL A 313 -27.35 34.89 6.16
N GLY A 314 -28.20 34.51 7.10
CA GLY A 314 -28.71 33.16 7.31
C GLY A 314 -29.47 32.56 6.13
N GLN A 315 -29.23 31.26 5.93
CA GLN A 315 -30.19 30.34 5.36
C GLN A 315 -30.75 29.54 6.54
N GLU A 316 -31.99 29.85 6.88
CA GLU A 316 -32.78 29.19 7.93
C GLU A 316 -32.96 27.70 7.54
N TYR A 317 -32.51 26.80 8.39
CA TYR A 317 -32.73 25.36 8.22
C TYR A 317 -34.20 25.07 8.54
N GLU A 318 -35.00 24.85 7.50
CA GLU A 318 -36.35 24.34 7.64
C GLU A 318 -36.28 22.84 8.03
N PRO A 319 -36.89 22.41 9.15
CA PRO A 319 -36.91 21.00 9.53
C PRO A 319 -37.80 20.20 8.58
N VAL A 320 -37.22 19.23 7.88
CA VAL A 320 -37.98 18.28 7.05
C VAL A 320 -38.75 17.33 7.98
N GLU A 321 -40.07 17.47 8.02
CA GLU A 321 -40.98 16.56 8.73
C GLU A 321 -40.90 15.15 8.08
N PRO A 322 -40.82 14.06 8.85
CA PRO A 322 -40.87 12.72 8.29
C PRO A 322 -42.27 12.42 7.73
N PRO A 323 -42.38 11.64 6.63
CA PRO A 323 -43.66 11.27 6.07
C PRO A 323 -44.49 10.47 7.07
N ARG A 324 -45.74 10.91 7.29
CA ARG A 324 -46.73 10.18 8.08
C ARG A 324 -47.23 8.99 7.27
N GLN A 325 -46.97 7.80 7.81
CA GLN A 325 -47.51 6.45 7.57
C GLN A 325 -47.67 5.99 6.11
#